data_AF-A0A1I3VJM6-F1
#
_entry.id   AF-A0A1I3VJM6-F1
#
_cell.length_a   1.000
_cell.length_b   1.000
_cell.length_c   1.000
_cell.angle_alpha   90.00
_cell.angle_beta   90.00
_cell.angle_gamma   90.00
#
_symmetry.space_group_name_H-M   'P 1'
#
loop_
_entity.id
_entity.type
_entity.pdbx_description
1 polymer ?
#
loop_
_entity_poly.entity_id
_entity_poly.type
_entity_poly.pdbx_seq_one_letter_code
_entity_poly.pdbx_strand_id
1 'polypeptide(L)'
;MYTIREVSKLMKVNQLTDKKSELLRWINEEKIQCEATDEGTFRIPKNEVQRLFEAKWKPVVFQQIKQYEMTIQTMLSQLNDPYAGALTKIESLHGLIRWGFAALASYQFRMEHDVVSAKQLYYFALQVSEVYEKYVRQALTQYPYIAYLPASLKDKVLWALFSQRFDLAYHMAEHYEPNGFMESNKIDLLIKYLLLKKDREATELLKQLAQEDTEINVEIIDAILSHDQKRVNELLYIEADAKYKYYTQEMIHLPYQILCDDLLLYGWIAQCRGIPVTLKHPIMAEECFKKHRLVYPDLSFLPDEFKVLISNAM
;
A
#
# COMPACT_ATOMS: atom_id res chain seq x y z
N MET A 1 -17.29 18.12 -11.72
CA MET A 1 -17.52 17.91 -13.15
C MET A 1 -16.19 18.11 -13.86
N TYR A 2 -15.78 17.18 -14.70
CA TYR A 2 -14.50 17.23 -15.41
C TYR A 2 -14.74 17.25 -16.92
N THR A 3 -14.00 18.05 -17.65
CA THR A 3 -13.98 18.02 -19.11
C THR A 3 -13.23 16.78 -19.62
N ILE A 4 -13.53 16.35 -20.85
CA ILE A 4 -12.80 15.26 -21.52
C ILE A 4 -11.29 15.49 -21.51
N ARG A 5 -10.84 16.74 -21.64
CA ARG A 5 -9.41 17.09 -21.65
C ARG A 5 -8.77 16.89 -20.27
N GLU A 6 -9.48 17.25 -19.20
CA GLU A 6 -9.03 17.04 -17.82
C GLU A 6 -8.98 15.55 -17.48
N VAL A 7 -10.01 14.78 -17.85
CA VAL A 7 -10.05 13.33 -17.63
C VAL A 7 -8.97 12.62 -18.46
N SER A 8 -8.75 13.03 -19.70
CA SER A 8 -7.68 12.50 -20.56
C SER A 8 -6.31 12.75 -19.94
N LYS A 9 -6.08 13.92 -19.34
CA LYS A 9 -4.84 14.25 -18.63
C LYS A 9 -4.67 13.41 -17.36
N LEU A 10 -5.71 13.28 -16.54
CA LEU A 10 -5.73 12.43 -15.34
C LEU A 10 -5.45 10.96 -15.68
N MET A 11 -5.97 10.49 -16.81
CA MET A 11 -5.82 9.12 -17.28
C MET A 11 -4.63 8.93 -18.22
N LYS A 12 -3.76 9.92 -18.42
CA LYS A 12 -2.59 9.87 -19.33
C LYS A 12 -2.92 9.37 -20.74
N VAL A 13 -4.04 9.82 -21.27
CA VAL A 13 -4.50 9.58 -22.63
C VAL A 13 -4.00 10.76 -23.48
N ASN A 14 -2.91 10.58 -24.25
CA ASN A 14 -2.31 11.66 -25.06
C ASN A 14 -3.23 12.11 -26.22
N GLN A 15 -3.19 13.41 -26.55
CA GLN A 15 -4.03 14.06 -27.58
C GLN A 15 -3.63 13.80 -29.05
N LEU A 16 -2.70 12.89 -29.35
CA LEU A 16 -2.35 12.61 -30.75
C LEU A 16 -3.18 11.44 -31.30
N THR A 17 -4.29 11.86 -31.92
CA THR A 17 -5.11 11.25 -32.97
C THR A 17 -5.72 9.85 -32.78
N ASP A 18 -5.08 8.88 -32.12
CA ASP A 18 -5.68 7.53 -31.94
C ASP A 18 -6.33 7.33 -30.57
N LYS A 19 -5.83 7.95 -29.50
CA LYS A 19 -6.31 7.68 -28.12
C LYS A 19 -7.55 8.47 -27.68
N LYS A 20 -7.99 9.47 -28.45
CA LYS A 20 -9.31 10.11 -28.25
C LYS A 20 -10.45 9.10 -28.48
N SER A 21 -10.20 8.07 -29.30
CA SER A 21 -11.12 6.95 -29.48
C SER A 21 -11.19 6.03 -28.26
N GLU A 22 -10.13 5.92 -27.46
CA GLU A 22 -10.03 4.96 -26.36
C GLU A 22 -10.79 5.43 -25.12
N LEU A 23 -10.68 6.70 -24.75
CA LEU A 23 -11.50 7.28 -23.68
C LEU A 23 -12.99 7.27 -24.06
N LEU A 24 -13.32 7.61 -25.32
CA LEU A 24 -14.70 7.53 -25.82
C LEU A 24 -15.21 6.08 -25.86
N ARG A 25 -14.35 5.13 -26.20
CA ARG A 25 -14.64 3.70 -26.14
C ARG A 25 -14.94 3.27 -24.71
N TRP A 26 -14.12 3.63 -23.72
CA TRP A 26 -14.40 3.34 -22.31
C TRP A 26 -15.68 4.00 -21.81
N ILE A 27 -15.94 5.26 -22.20
CA ILE A 27 -17.18 5.96 -21.88
C ILE A 27 -18.38 5.17 -22.41
N ASN A 28 -18.30 4.65 -23.64
CA ASN A 28 -19.37 3.88 -24.27
C ASN A 28 -19.51 2.46 -23.71
N GLU A 29 -18.41 1.73 -23.54
CA GLU A 29 -18.36 0.35 -23.03
C GLU A 29 -18.92 0.28 -21.60
N GLU A 30 -18.52 1.22 -20.74
CA GLU A 30 -18.94 1.25 -19.33
C GLU A 30 -20.21 2.06 -19.09
N LYS A 31 -20.82 2.60 -20.16
CA LYS A 31 -22.04 3.44 -20.10
C LYS A 31 -21.88 4.58 -19.08
N ILE A 32 -20.75 5.27 -19.16
CA ILE A 32 -20.39 6.38 -18.28
C ILE A 32 -21.34 7.55 -18.55
N GLN A 33 -22.00 8.03 -17.49
CA GLN A 33 -22.93 9.14 -17.65
C GLN A 33 -22.16 10.43 -17.91
N CYS A 34 -22.54 11.13 -18.98
CA CYS A 34 -21.91 12.38 -19.39
C CYS A 34 -22.98 13.45 -19.58
N GLU A 35 -22.68 14.69 -19.20
CA GLU A 35 -23.54 15.85 -19.47
C GLU A 35 -23.02 16.61 -20.69
N ALA A 36 -23.89 16.88 -21.65
CA ALA A 36 -23.55 17.70 -22.80
C ALA A 36 -23.36 19.17 -22.37
N THR A 37 -22.43 19.84 -23.05
CA THR A 37 -22.19 21.28 -22.91
C THR A 37 -22.70 22.00 -24.15
N ASP A 38 -23.01 23.29 -24.01
CA ASP A 38 -23.52 24.15 -25.08
C ASP A 38 -22.54 24.26 -26.27
N GLU A 39 -21.25 23.98 -26.05
CA GLU A 39 -20.19 23.97 -27.06
C GLU A 39 -20.07 22.63 -27.83
N GLY A 40 -20.99 21.69 -27.62
CA GLY A 40 -20.98 20.38 -28.29
C GLY A 40 -19.92 19.42 -27.74
N THR A 41 -19.42 19.65 -26.53
CA THR A 41 -18.54 18.72 -25.79
C THR A 41 -19.25 18.10 -24.60
N PHE A 42 -18.61 17.17 -23.89
CA PHE A 42 -19.20 16.49 -22.73
C PHE A 42 -18.39 16.72 -21.45
N ARG A 43 -19.10 16.79 -20.31
CA ARG A 43 -18.54 16.81 -18.95
C ARG A 43 -18.89 15.52 -18.23
N ILE A 44 -17.94 15.03 -17.46
CA ILE A 44 -18.04 13.76 -16.73
C ILE A 44 -18.17 14.08 -15.23
N PRO A 45 -19.24 13.61 -14.57
CA PRO A 45 -19.42 13.71 -13.12
C PRO A 45 -18.27 13.06 -12.35
N LYS A 46 -17.95 13.57 -11.16
CA LYS A 46 -16.80 13.09 -10.37
C LYS A 46 -16.89 11.60 -10.01
N ASN A 47 -18.09 11.13 -9.71
CA ASN A 47 -18.40 9.71 -9.45
C ASN A 47 -18.19 8.83 -10.69
N GLU A 48 -18.40 9.35 -11.89
CA GLU A 48 -18.24 8.63 -13.16
C GLU A 48 -16.78 8.57 -13.63
N VAL A 49 -15.95 9.55 -13.24
CA VAL A 49 -14.49 9.52 -13.48
C VAL A 49 -13.82 8.35 -12.74
N GLN A 50 -14.35 7.95 -11.58
CA GLN A 50 -13.86 6.79 -10.83
C GLN A 50 -14.10 5.49 -11.60
N ARG A 51 -15.29 5.32 -12.18
CA ARG A 51 -15.64 4.16 -13.02
C ARG A 51 -14.76 4.06 -14.27
N LEU A 52 -14.37 5.21 -14.86
CA LEU A 52 -13.40 5.24 -15.96
C LEU A 52 -11.99 4.80 -15.53
N PHE A 53 -11.55 5.19 -14.33
CA PHE A 53 -10.30 4.71 -13.76
C PHE A 53 -10.32 3.19 -13.57
N GLU A 54 -11.42 2.66 -13.05
CA GLU A 54 -11.65 1.21 -12.93
C GLU A 54 -11.57 0.53 -14.31
N ALA A 55 -12.26 1.05 -15.33
CA ALA A 55 -12.25 0.51 -16.69
C ALA A 55 -10.85 0.44 -17.32
N LYS A 56 -10.01 1.45 -17.06
CA LYS A 56 -8.64 1.51 -17.59
C LYS A 56 -7.71 0.52 -16.90
N TRP A 57 -7.74 0.45 -15.58
CA TRP A 57 -6.77 -0.33 -14.81
C TRP A 57 -7.21 -1.78 -14.61
N LYS A 58 -8.51 -2.06 -14.64
CA LYS A 58 -9.07 -3.41 -14.52
C LYS A 58 -8.44 -4.35 -15.55
N PRO A 59 -8.38 -4.10 -16.86
CA PRO A 59 -7.75 -5.02 -17.81
C PRO A 59 -6.26 -5.28 -17.51
N VAL A 60 -5.50 -4.26 -17.12
CA VAL A 60 -4.05 -4.39 -16.85
C VAL A 60 -3.81 -5.22 -15.58
N VAL A 61 -4.52 -4.90 -14.51
CA VAL A 61 -4.45 -5.63 -13.24
C VAL A 61 -4.95 -7.06 -13.42
N PHE A 62 -6.07 -7.27 -14.13
CA PHE A 62 -6.61 -8.60 -14.42
C PHE A 62 -5.71 -9.41 -15.36
N GLN A 63 -5.03 -8.80 -16.33
CA GLN A 63 -4.10 -9.51 -17.21
C GLN A 63 -2.86 -9.96 -16.45
N GLN A 64 -2.33 -9.12 -15.56
CA GLN A 64 -1.23 -9.50 -14.68
C GLN A 64 -1.68 -10.62 -13.72
N ILE A 65 -2.83 -10.48 -13.06
CA ILE A 65 -3.40 -11.52 -12.19
C ILE A 65 -3.60 -12.83 -12.97
N LYS A 66 -4.16 -12.81 -14.19
CA LYS A 66 -4.34 -14.02 -15.02
C LYS A 66 -3.03 -14.67 -15.45
N GLN A 67 -2.01 -13.88 -15.80
CA GLN A 67 -0.69 -14.42 -16.10
C GLN A 67 -0.12 -15.13 -14.86
N TYR A 68 -0.29 -14.55 -13.68
CA TYR A 68 0.12 -15.18 -12.43
C TYR A 68 -0.71 -16.43 -12.11
N GLU A 69 -2.04 -16.41 -12.26
CA GLU A 69 -2.93 -17.56 -12.08
C GLU A 69 -2.53 -18.75 -12.96
N MET A 70 -2.21 -18.51 -14.24
CA MET A 70 -1.72 -19.55 -15.15
C MET A 70 -0.38 -20.15 -14.69
N THR A 71 0.56 -19.30 -14.25
CA THR A 71 1.83 -19.77 -13.69
C THR A 71 1.58 -20.64 -12.45
N ILE A 72 0.61 -20.27 -11.62
CA ILE A 72 0.24 -20.98 -10.39
C ILE A 72 -0.44 -22.31 -10.68
N GLN A 73 -1.40 -22.36 -11.61
CA GLN A 73 -2.05 -23.60 -12.04
C GLN A 73 -1.03 -24.59 -12.60
N THR A 74 -0.05 -24.10 -13.38
CA THR A 74 1.05 -24.91 -13.91
C THR A 74 1.95 -25.45 -12.79
N MET A 75 2.24 -24.65 -11.77
CA MET A 75 3.01 -25.07 -10.59
C MET A 75 2.23 -26.00 -9.65
N LEU A 76 0.89 -25.94 -9.65
CA LEU A 76 0.02 -26.81 -8.86
C LEU A 76 -0.12 -28.19 -9.51
N SER A 77 -0.30 -28.26 -10.83
CA SER A 77 -0.43 -29.53 -11.56
C SER A 77 0.83 -30.41 -11.53
N GLN A 78 1.98 -29.84 -11.19
CA GLN A 78 3.27 -30.54 -11.16
C GLN A 78 3.57 -31.22 -9.81
N LEU A 79 2.73 -31.08 -8.79
CA LEU A 79 3.07 -31.49 -7.41
C LEU A 79 2.05 -32.46 -6.81
N ASN A 80 2.46 -33.73 -6.68
CA ASN A 80 1.74 -34.85 -6.07
C ASN A 80 1.69 -34.82 -4.52
N ASP A 81 1.73 -33.64 -3.87
CA ASP A 81 1.58 -33.51 -2.42
C ASP A 81 0.53 -32.43 -2.08
N PRO A 82 -0.67 -32.81 -1.60
CA PRO A 82 -1.83 -31.93 -1.60
C PRO A 82 -1.90 -30.87 -0.48
N TYR A 83 -1.12 -30.95 0.61
CA TYR A 83 -1.44 -30.13 1.81
C TYR A 83 -0.31 -29.24 2.36
N ALA A 84 0.96 -29.68 2.37
CA ALA A 84 2.07 -28.82 2.83
C ALA A 84 2.46 -27.76 1.77
N GLY A 85 2.27 -28.07 0.50
CA GLY A 85 2.52 -27.14 -0.62
C GLY A 85 1.40 -26.11 -0.83
N ALA A 86 0.16 -26.41 -0.46
CA ALA A 86 -0.98 -25.55 -0.75
C ALA A 86 -0.89 -24.21 -0.01
N LEU A 87 -0.69 -24.20 1.32
CA LEU A 87 -0.61 -22.96 2.10
C LEU A 87 0.63 -22.13 1.77
N THR A 88 1.79 -22.75 1.54
CA THR A 88 3.01 -22.02 1.10
C THR A 88 2.83 -21.39 -0.29
N LYS A 89 2.11 -22.04 -1.20
CA LYS A 89 1.77 -21.49 -2.52
C LYS A 89 0.68 -20.42 -2.45
N ILE A 90 -0.30 -20.58 -1.57
CA ILE A 90 -1.31 -19.56 -1.28
C ILE A 90 -0.64 -18.33 -0.64
N GLU A 91 0.35 -18.50 0.26
CA GLU A 91 1.19 -17.41 0.77
C GLU A 91 1.99 -16.76 -0.35
N SER A 92 2.62 -17.56 -1.21
CA SER A 92 3.37 -17.03 -2.36
C SER A 92 2.48 -16.20 -3.28
N LEU A 93 1.21 -16.61 -3.47
CA LEU A 93 0.21 -15.91 -4.28
C LEU A 93 -0.29 -14.62 -3.60
N HIS A 94 -0.75 -14.70 -2.35
CA HIS A 94 -1.24 -13.53 -1.62
C HIS A 94 -0.12 -12.55 -1.30
N GLY A 95 1.07 -13.07 -0.99
CA GLY A 95 2.32 -12.33 -0.89
C GLY A 95 2.62 -11.58 -2.17
N LEU A 96 2.61 -12.25 -3.33
CA LEU A 96 2.87 -11.59 -4.61
C LEU A 96 1.83 -10.51 -4.93
N ILE A 97 0.54 -10.76 -4.69
CA ILE A 97 -0.53 -9.77 -4.93
C ILE A 97 -0.38 -8.57 -3.98
N ARG A 98 -0.22 -8.80 -2.66
CA ARG A 98 -0.11 -7.70 -1.68
C ARG A 98 1.14 -6.85 -1.93
N TRP A 99 2.28 -7.49 -2.19
CA TRP A 99 3.52 -6.78 -2.52
C TRP A 99 3.47 -6.11 -3.88
N GLY A 100 2.75 -6.68 -4.86
CA GLY A 100 2.50 -6.05 -6.15
C GLY A 100 1.72 -4.74 -6.00
N PHE A 101 0.64 -4.73 -5.20
CA PHE A 101 -0.10 -3.52 -4.89
C PHE A 101 0.75 -2.49 -4.14
N ALA A 102 1.53 -2.91 -3.14
CA ALA A 102 2.43 -2.01 -2.40
C ALA A 102 3.49 -1.38 -3.32
N ALA A 103 4.15 -2.18 -4.15
CA ALA A 103 5.15 -1.69 -5.11
C ALA A 103 4.55 -0.70 -6.13
N LEU A 104 3.36 -0.99 -6.66
CA LEU A 104 2.63 -0.07 -7.52
C LEU A 104 2.26 1.22 -6.80
N ALA A 105 1.83 1.14 -5.53
CA ALA A 105 1.55 2.32 -4.73
C ALA A 105 2.78 3.21 -4.60
N SER A 106 3.93 2.60 -4.30
CA SER A 106 5.20 3.29 -4.18
C SER A 106 5.67 3.94 -5.48
N TYR A 107 5.40 3.29 -6.62
CA TYR A 107 5.62 3.91 -7.91
C TYR A 107 4.73 5.14 -8.12
N GLN A 108 3.42 5.02 -7.87
CA GLN A 108 2.46 6.10 -8.11
C GLN A 108 2.79 7.38 -7.34
N PHE A 109 3.11 7.31 -6.04
CA PHE A 109 3.37 8.55 -5.29
C PHE A 109 4.77 9.14 -5.55
N ARG A 110 5.77 8.32 -5.88
CA ARG A 110 7.16 8.78 -6.12
C ARG A 110 7.34 9.34 -7.52
N MET A 111 6.90 8.57 -8.52
CA MET A 111 7.17 8.84 -9.93
C MET A 111 6.09 9.69 -10.58
N GLU A 112 4.84 9.42 -10.23
CA GLU A 112 3.69 10.02 -10.90
C GLU A 112 3.03 11.10 -10.05
N HIS A 113 3.52 11.26 -8.81
CA HIS A 113 2.96 12.13 -7.79
C HIS A 113 1.44 11.93 -7.59
N ASP A 114 0.92 10.74 -7.93
CA ASP A 114 -0.49 10.38 -7.78
C ASP A 114 -0.72 9.73 -6.41
N VAL A 115 -0.84 10.60 -5.40
CA VAL A 115 -1.00 10.17 -4.01
C VAL A 115 -2.35 9.50 -3.79
N VAL A 116 -3.40 9.88 -4.51
CA VAL A 116 -4.75 9.30 -4.32
C VAL A 116 -4.75 7.84 -4.76
N SER A 117 -4.23 7.55 -5.96
CA SER A 117 -4.10 6.18 -6.45
C SER A 117 -3.18 5.35 -5.57
N ALA A 118 -2.04 5.92 -5.12
CA ALA A 118 -1.14 5.22 -4.19
C ALA A 118 -1.83 4.82 -2.89
N LYS A 119 -2.65 5.70 -2.30
CA LYS A 119 -3.41 5.41 -1.08
C LYS A 119 -4.42 4.29 -1.28
N GLN A 120 -5.08 4.23 -2.43
CA GLN A 120 -5.99 3.13 -2.78
C GLN A 120 -5.25 1.82 -3.00
N LEU A 121 -4.08 1.84 -3.64
CA LEU A 121 -3.27 0.64 -3.86
C LEU A 121 -2.72 0.07 -2.55
N TYR A 122 -2.24 0.90 -1.62
CA TYR A 122 -1.87 0.42 -0.28
C TYR A 122 -3.09 -0.10 0.51
N TYR A 123 -4.28 0.48 0.33
CA TYR A 123 -5.50 -0.10 0.88
C TYR A 123 -5.74 -1.52 0.35
N PHE A 124 -5.57 -1.77 -0.95
CA PHE A 124 -5.70 -3.11 -1.51
C PHE A 124 -4.66 -4.09 -0.99
N ALA A 125 -3.40 -3.65 -0.86
CA ALA A 125 -2.35 -4.46 -0.23
C ALA A 125 -2.75 -4.88 1.19
N LEU A 126 -3.28 -3.94 1.98
CA LEU A 126 -3.78 -4.19 3.33
C LEU A 126 -4.93 -5.20 3.34
N GLN A 127 -5.94 -5.00 2.50
CA GLN A 127 -7.10 -5.90 2.45
C GLN A 127 -6.72 -7.33 2.05
N VAL A 128 -5.82 -7.50 1.08
CA VAL A 128 -5.30 -8.82 0.70
C VAL A 128 -4.58 -9.48 1.89
N SER A 129 -3.81 -8.72 2.67
CA SER A 129 -3.17 -9.22 3.90
C SER A 129 -4.20 -9.67 4.93
N GLU A 130 -5.24 -8.84 5.21
CA GLU A 130 -6.26 -9.15 6.21
C GLU A 130 -7.08 -10.40 5.86
N VAL A 131 -7.46 -10.53 4.59
CA VAL A 131 -8.17 -11.71 4.07
C VAL A 131 -7.31 -12.96 4.23
N TYR A 132 -6.05 -12.87 3.82
CA TYR A 132 -5.13 -13.99 3.91
C TYR A 132 -4.87 -14.44 5.36
N GLU A 133 -4.67 -13.48 6.27
CA GLU A 133 -4.48 -13.74 7.70
C GLU A 133 -5.64 -14.48 8.34
N LYS A 134 -6.88 -14.14 7.98
CA LYS A 134 -8.06 -14.86 8.48
C LYS A 134 -8.05 -16.32 8.05
N TYR A 135 -7.78 -16.57 6.76
CA TYR A 135 -7.69 -17.92 6.21
C TYR A 135 -6.56 -18.74 6.86
N VAL A 136 -5.36 -18.15 6.99
CA VAL A 136 -4.23 -18.82 7.62
C VAL A 136 -4.50 -19.17 9.07
N ARG A 137 -5.11 -18.27 9.86
CA ARG A 137 -5.43 -18.57 11.27
C ARG A 137 -6.33 -19.80 11.41
N GLN A 138 -7.32 -19.93 10.54
CA GLN A 138 -8.20 -21.12 10.50
C GLN A 138 -7.42 -22.37 10.09
N ALA A 139 -6.60 -22.27 9.04
CA ALA A 139 -5.77 -23.36 8.58
C ALA A 139 -4.75 -23.83 9.63
N LEU A 140 -4.07 -22.92 10.33
CA LEU A 140 -3.11 -23.23 11.39
C LEU A 140 -3.77 -23.86 12.62
N THR A 141 -5.06 -23.60 12.86
CA THR A 141 -5.83 -24.30 13.91
C THR A 141 -5.96 -25.79 13.60
N GLN A 142 -6.10 -26.14 12.32
CA GLN A 142 -6.20 -27.53 11.84
C GLN A 142 -4.83 -28.16 11.59
N TYR A 143 -3.84 -27.36 11.21
CA TYR A 143 -2.52 -27.80 10.78
C TYR A 143 -1.41 -26.92 11.39
N PRO A 144 -1.07 -27.09 12.68
CA PRO A 144 -0.19 -26.18 13.41
C PRO A 144 1.29 -26.27 12.99
N TYR A 145 1.66 -27.26 12.18
CA TYR A 145 3.02 -27.50 11.71
C TYR A 145 3.36 -26.75 10.40
N ILE A 146 2.41 -26.00 9.83
CA ILE A 146 2.59 -25.32 8.55
C ILE A 146 3.33 -24.00 8.74
N ALA A 147 4.35 -23.77 7.90
CA ALA A 147 5.10 -22.52 7.90
C ALA A 147 4.24 -21.36 7.37
N TYR A 148 4.24 -20.25 8.11
CA TYR A 148 3.52 -19.03 7.78
C TYR A 148 4.47 -17.83 7.89
N LEU A 149 4.50 -17.00 6.85
CA LEU A 149 5.35 -15.81 6.76
C LEU A 149 4.44 -14.57 6.63
N PRO A 150 3.94 -14.01 7.75
CA PRO A 150 3.13 -12.80 7.71
C PRO A 150 3.91 -11.62 7.12
N ALA A 151 3.21 -10.65 6.51
CA ALA A 151 3.76 -9.31 6.40
C ALA A 151 4.10 -8.78 7.81
N SER A 152 5.17 -7.99 7.94
CA SER A 152 5.57 -7.43 9.23
C SER A 152 4.50 -6.48 9.77
N LEU A 153 4.51 -6.19 11.08
CA LEU A 153 3.61 -5.16 11.60
C LEU A 153 3.94 -3.81 10.96
N LYS A 154 5.23 -3.51 10.78
CA LYS A 154 5.73 -2.32 10.08
C LYS A 154 5.02 -2.08 8.76
N ASP A 155 4.99 -3.09 7.89
CA ASP A 155 4.38 -2.98 6.56
C ASP A 155 2.88 -2.74 6.65
N LYS A 156 2.17 -3.53 7.45
CA LYS A 156 0.72 -3.42 7.62
C LYS A 156 0.33 -2.06 8.19
N VAL A 157 1.06 -1.58 9.19
CA VAL A 157 0.86 -0.26 9.80
C VAL A 157 1.10 0.82 8.76
N LEU A 158 2.19 0.77 8.00
CA LEU A 158 2.44 1.74 6.94
C LEU A 158 1.29 1.76 5.93
N TRP A 159 0.88 0.60 5.42
CA TRP A 159 -0.17 0.51 4.42
C TRP A 159 -1.49 1.07 4.96
N ALA A 160 -1.83 0.77 6.22
CA ALA A 160 -2.99 1.30 6.91
C ALA A 160 -2.93 2.82 7.13
N LEU A 161 -1.82 3.34 7.64
CA LEU A 161 -1.64 4.77 7.88
C LEU A 161 -1.66 5.58 6.59
N PHE A 162 -0.89 5.15 5.58
CA PHE A 162 -0.82 5.84 4.31
C PHE A 162 -2.16 5.82 3.59
N SER A 163 -2.83 4.66 3.58
CA SER A 163 -4.19 4.53 3.06
C SER A 163 -5.24 5.20 3.94
N GLN A 164 -4.92 5.83 5.08
CA GLN A 164 -5.82 6.54 5.98
C GLN A 164 -6.85 5.67 6.71
N ARG A 165 -6.56 4.37 6.83
CA ARG A 165 -7.26 3.41 7.70
C ARG A 165 -6.59 3.37 9.08
N PHE A 166 -6.62 4.52 9.77
CA PHE A 166 -6.02 4.66 11.10
C PHE A 166 -6.61 3.66 12.11
N ASP A 167 -7.91 3.41 12.02
CA ASP A 167 -8.63 2.40 12.80
C ASP A 167 -7.95 1.03 12.74
N LEU A 168 -7.59 0.58 11.53
CA LEU A 168 -6.90 -0.70 11.33
C LEU A 168 -5.46 -0.65 11.85
N ALA A 169 -4.73 0.45 11.63
CA ALA A 169 -3.37 0.61 12.16
C ALA A 169 -3.33 0.48 13.69
N TYR A 170 -4.25 1.14 14.40
CA TYR A 170 -4.36 1.04 15.85
C TYR A 170 -4.77 -0.36 16.31
N HIS A 171 -5.78 -0.96 15.65
CA HIS A 171 -6.23 -2.31 15.97
C HIS A 171 -5.10 -3.36 15.81
N MET A 172 -4.32 -3.27 14.72
CA MET A 172 -3.17 -4.15 14.48
C MET A 172 -2.09 -3.97 15.54
N ALA A 173 -1.77 -2.71 15.90
CA ALA A 173 -0.79 -2.43 16.95
C ALA A 173 -1.23 -2.97 18.32
N GLU A 174 -2.50 -2.79 18.69
CA GLU A 174 -3.05 -3.26 19.96
C GLU A 174 -2.89 -4.78 20.13
N HIS A 175 -3.27 -5.53 19.10
CA HIS A 175 -3.29 -7.00 19.09
C HIS A 175 -1.99 -7.65 18.62
N TYR A 176 -0.97 -6.87 18.29
CA TYR A 176 0.33 -7.41 17.90
C TYR A 176 1.04 -8.03 19.10
N GLU A 177 1.40 -9.31 18.98
CA GLU A 177 2.25 -10.02 19.93
C GLU A 177 3.49 -10.54 19.19
N PRO A 178 4.70 -10.26 19.69
CA PRO A 178 5.93 -10.71 19.07
C PRO A 178 6.05 -12.23 19.21
N ASN A 179 6.19 -12.93 18.08
CA ASN A 179 6.53 -14.35 18.10
C ASN A 179 8.04 -14.44 18.35
N GLY A 180 8.47 -14.90 19.53
CA GLY A 180 9.84 -14.76 20.10
C GLY A 180 11.07 -15.24 19.31
N PHE A 181 10.99 -15.43 18.00
CA PHE A 181 12.01 -15.98 17.11
C PHE A 181 12.67 -14.98 16.12
N MET A 182 12.29 -13.68 16.06
CA MET A 182 12.89 -12.74 15.08
C MET A 182 13.25 -11.35 15.64
N GLU A 183 14.34 -10.76 15.15
CA GLU A 183 14.76 -9.36 15.44
C GLU A 183 13.75 -8.31 14.94
N SER A 184 13.00 -8.62 13.87
CA SER A 184 11.87 -7.80 13.36
C SER A 184 10.82 -7.49 14.43
N ASN A 185 10.75 -8.31 15.49
CA ASN A 185 9.87 -8.08 16.62
C ASN A 185 10.16 -6.77 17.36
N LYS A 186 11.42 -6.32 17.46
CA LYS A 186 11.75 -5.10 18.21
C LYS A 186 11.29 -3.84 17.47
N ILE A 187 11.44 -3.80 16.14
CA ILE A 187 10.96 -2.68 15.31
C ILE A 187 9.44 -2.64 15.35
N ASP A 188 8.79 -3.78 15.17
CA ASP A 188 7.34 -3.89 15.24
C ASP A 188 6.80 -3.48 16.63
N LEU A 189 7.47 -3.91 17.71
CA LEU A 189 7.14 -3.46 19.07
C LEU A 189 7.31 -1.95 19.26
N LEU A 190 8.37 -1.36 18.70
CA LEU A 190 8.59 0.08 18.78
C LEU A 190 7.47 0.85 18.06
N ILE A 191 7.08 0.41 16.85
CA ILE A 191 5.96 0.97 16.10
C ILE A 191 4.66 0.85 16.89
N LYS A 192 4.40 -0.32 17.49
CA LYS A 192 3.28 -0.53 18.40
C LYS A 192 3.27 0.50 19.53
N TYR A 193 4.40 0.68 20.23
CA TYR A 193 4.48 1.61 21.35
C TYR A 193 4.32 3.07 20.93
N LEU A 194 4.91 3.46 19.79
CA LEU A 194 4.75 4.80 19.24
C LEU A 194 3.29 5.13 18.90
N LEU A 195 2.58 4.22 18.24
CA LEU A 195 1.17 4.38 17.88
C LEU A 195 0.28 4.42 19.12
N LEU A 196 0.48 3.49 20.06
CA LEU A 196 -0.32 3.39 21.28
C LEU A 196 0.07 4.42 22.36
N LYS A 197 0.99 5.34 22.05
CA LYS A 197 1.50 6.38 22.96
C LYS A 197 2.05 5.83 24.28
N LYS A 198 2.70 4.67 24.19
CA LYS A 198 3.45 4.03 25.29
C LYS A 198 4.87 4.55 25.32
N ASP A 199 5.01 5.84 25.65
CA ASP A 199 6.24 6.59 25.42
C ASP A 199 7.40 6.10 26.28
N ARG A 200 7.12 5.60 27.49
CA ARG A 200 8.13 5.00 28.36
C ARG A 200 8.70 3.73 27.73
N GLU A 201 7.83 2.82 27.32
CA GLU A 201 8.21 1.56 26.69
C GLU A 201 8.93 1.79 25.36
N ALA A 202 8.46 2.75 24.55
CA ALA A 202 9.13 3.15 23.32
C ALA A 202 10.55 3.71 23.58
N THR A 203 10.72 4.56 24.59
CA THR A 203 12.01 5.16 24.96
C THR A 203 12.99 4.09 25.46
N GLU A 204 12.52 3.18 26.31
CA GLU A 204 13.34 2.07 26.83
C GLU A 204 13.80 1.15 25.69
N LEU A 205 12.90 0.80 24.76
CA LEU A 205 13.21 -0.04 23.61
C LEU A 205 14.13 0.67 22.60
N LEU A 206 13.94 1.97 22.36
CA LEU A 206 14.79 2.76 21.48
C LEU A 206 16.24 2.82 21.98
N LYS A 207 16.44 2.93 23.30
CA LYS A 207 17.79 2.88 23.91
C LYS A 207 18.48 1.53 23.70
N GLN A 208 17.73 0.43 23.76
CA GLN A 208 18.26 -0.91 23.48
C GLN A 208 18.65 -1.02 22.01
N LEU A 209 17.76 -0.59 21.11
CA LEU A 209 18.01 -0.62 19.67
C LEU A 209 19.16 0.30 19.24
N ALA A 210 19.38 1.43 19.91
CA ALA A 210 20.51 2.32 19.61
C ALA A 210 21.89 1.71 19.94
N GLN A 211 21.94 0.67 20.79
CA GLN A 211 23.16 -0.06 21.12
C GLN A 211 23.43 -1.21 20.14
N GLU A 212 22.40 -1.63 19.40
CA GLU A 212 22.45 -2.65 18.37
C GLU A 212 22.59 -1.92 17.04
N ASP A 213 23.61 -2.21 16.22
CA ASP A 213 23.84 -1.56 14.93
C ASP A 213 22.69 -1.91 13.95
N THR A 214 21.58 -1.18 14.08
CA THR A 214 20.28 -1.49 13.46
C THR A 214 19.96 -0.46 12.39
N GLU A 215 19.33 -0.89 11.30
CA GLU A 215 18.91 -0.02 10.19
C GLU A 215 17.76 0.96 10.55
N ILE A 216 17.43 1.13 11.85
CA ILE A 216 16.35 2.02 12.28
C ILE A 216 16.81 3.47 12.38
N ASN A 217 15.93 4.40 12.03
CA ASN A 217 16.22 5.82 12.12
C ASN A 217 15.95 6.35 13.54
N VAL A 218 16.84 6.01 14.47
CA VAL A 218 16.74 6.30 15.91
C VAL A 218 16.44 7.78 16.16
N GLU A 219 17.10 8.67 15.44
CA GLU A 219 16.99 10.11 15.64
C GLU A 219 15.59 10.64 15.31
N ILE A 220 14.96 10.15 14.23
CA ILE A 220 13.59 10.53 13.88
C ILE A 220 12.63 10.10 14.98
N ILE A 221 12.80 8.88 15.50
CA ILE A 221 11.94 8.33 16.55
C ILE A 221 12.12 9.10 17.86
N ASP A 222 13.35 9.42 18.24
CA ASP A 222 13.67 10.27 19.40
C ASP A 222 13.01 11.66 19.29
N ALA A 223 13.05 12.27 18.11
CA ALA A 223 12.39 13.54 17.85
C ALA A 223 10.85 13.43 17.94
N ILE A 224 10.27 12.31 17.47
CA ILE A 224 8.83 12.02 17.61
C ILE A 224 8.44 11.88 19.08
N LEU A 225 9.21 11.14 19.87
CA LEU A 225 8.96 10.94 21.31
C LEU A 225 9.09 12.24 22.09
N SER A 226 10.04 13.09 21.69
CA SER A 226 10.25 14.42 22.29
C SER A 226 9.26 15.48 21.82
N HIS A 227 8.33 15.14 20.90
CA HIS A 227 7.39 16.06 20.28
C HIS A 227 8.06 17.28 19.60
N ASP A 228 9.28 17.11 19.10
CA ASP A 228 10.04 18.17 18.43
C ASP A 228 9.70 18.22 16.92
N GLN A 229 8.71 19.04 16.57
CA GLN A 229 8.27 19.20 15.18
C GLN A 229 9.42 19.61 14.24
N LYS A 230 10.27 20.55 14.67
CA LYS A 230 11.33 21.08 13.81
C LYS A 230 12.32 19.97 13.49
N ARG A 231 12.79 19.26 14.52
CA ARG A 231 13.74 18.15 14.38
C ARG A 231 13.18 16.99 13.58
N VAL A 232 11.90 16.63 13.75
CA VAL A 232 11.23 15.60 12.93
C VAL A 232 11.29 15.95 11.43
N ASN A 233 10.94 17.19 11.08
CA ASN A 233 10.93 17.61 9.66
C ASN A 233 12.34 17.70 9.07
N GLU A 234 13.31 18.20 9.83
CA GLU A 234 14.72 18.26 9.41
C GLU A 234 15.29 16.86 9.15
N LEU A 235 15.07 15.91 10.07
CA LEU A 235 15.59 14.55 9.94
C LEU A 235 14.91 13.76 8.81
N LEU A 236 13.59 13.91 8.63
CA LEU A 236 12.88 13.33 7.49
C LEU A 236 13.43 13.87 6.15
N TYR A 237 13.80 15.15 6.10
CA TYR A 237 14.41 15.74 4.92
C TYR A 237 15.82 15.19 4.67
N ILE A 238 16.65 15.11 5.70
CA ILE A 238 18.01 14.55 5.62
C ILE A 238 17.98 13.11 5.10
N GLU A 239 17.09 12.28 5.63
CA GLU A 239 16.93 10.90 5.19
C GLU A 239 16.45 10.83 3.72
N ALA A 240 15.52 11.70 3.31
CA ALA A 240 15.08 11.78 1.92
C ALA A 240 16.21 12.20 0.97
N ASP A 241 17.03 13.17 1.38
CA ASP A 241 18.17 13.66 0.60
C ASP A 241 19.28 12.60 0.50
N ALA A 242 19.55 11.87 1.59
CA ALA A 242 20.50 10.75 1.61
C ALA A 242 20.09 9.65 0.62
N LYS A 243 18.82 9.22 0.65
CA LYS A 243 18.28 8.26 -0.32
C LYS A 243 18.39 8.79 -1.75
N TYR A 244 18.04 10.05 -1.98
CA TYR A 244 18.11 10.65 -3.31
C TYR A 244 19.52 10.71 -3.90
N LYS A 245 20.54 10.92 -3.06
CA LYS A 245 21.95 10.91 -3.48
C LYS A 245 22.49 9.49 -3.71
N TYR A 246 22.06 8.54 -2.90
CA TYR A 246 22.57 7.17 -2.92
C TYR A 246 22.01 6.34 -4.07
N TYR A 247 20.73 6.50 -4.40
CA TYR A 247 20.12 5.80 -5.54
C TYR A 247 20.37 6.58 -6.83
N THR A 248 20.96 5.93 -7.84
CA THR A 248 21.10 6.54 -9.17
C THR A 248 19.71 6.92 -9.71
N GLN A 249 19.63 7.93 -10.59
CA GLN A 249 18.34 8.32 -11.20
C GLN A 249 17.59 7.11 -11.79
N GLU A 250 18.31 6.15 -12.37
CA GLU A 250 17.75 4.89 -12.88
C GLU A 250 17.14 4.02 -11.77
N MET A 251 17.78 3.89 -10.60
CA MET A 251 17.26 3.10 -9.47
C MET A 251 16.02 3.73 -8.83
N ILE A 252 15.93 5.06 -8.81
CA ILE A 252 14.74 5.78 -8.31
C ILE A 252 13.50 5.43 -9.15
N HIS A 253 13.69 5.13 -10.44
CA HIS A 253 12.63 4.75 -11.38
C HIS A 253 12.24 3.27 -11.33
N LEU A 254 12.95 2.42 -10.60
CA LEU A 254 12.64 0.99 -10.51
C LEU A 254 11.40 0.75 -9.61
N PRO A 255 10.41 -0.04 -10.08
CA PRO A 255 9.18 -0.30 -9.34
C PRO A 255 9.37 -1.26 -8.16
N TYR A 256 10.50 -1.99 -8.11
CA TYR A 256 10.73 -3.05 -7.12
C TYR A 256 11.27 -2.57 -5.78
N GLN A 257 11.73 -1.32 -5.69
CA GLN A 257 12.28 -0.81 -4.44
C GLN A 257 11.27 0.07 -3.74
N ILE A 258 10.92 -0.35 -2.52
CA ILE A 258 10.04 0.39 -1.64
C ILE A 258 10.85 1.46 -0.87
N LEU A 259 11.47 2.36 -1.63
CA LEU A 259 12.57 3.21 -1.16
C LEU A 259 12.20 4.19 -0.03
N CYS A 260 10.93 4.57 0.07
CA CYS A 260 10.50 5.67 0.96
C CYS A 260 9.57 5.20 2.08
N ASP A 261 9.46 3.90 2.33
CA ASP A 261 8.50 3.36 3.31
C ASP A 261 8.76 3.85 4.74
N ASP A 262 10.03 3.92 5.15
CA ASP A 262 10.39 4.44 6.48
C ASP A 262 10.03 5.92 6.64
N LEU A 263 10.28 6.72 5.59
CA LEU A 263 9.91 8.14 5.58
C LEU A 263 8.40 8.31 5.72
N LEU A 264 7.63 7.52 4.96
CA LEU A 264 6.17 7.54 5.02
C LEU A 264 5.66 7.07 6.37
N LEU A 265 6.22 5.99 6.90
CA LEU A 265 5.82 5.38 8.16
C LEU A 265 6.04 6.36 9.32
N TYR A 266 7.26 6.88 9.49
CA TYR A 266 7.56 7.78 10.59
C TYR A 266 6.88 9.13 10.44
N GLY A 267 6.74 9.65 9.21
CA GLY A 267 5.97 10.86 8.96
C GLY A 267 4.49 10.72 9.32
N TRP A 268 3.86 9.58 8.99
CA TRP A 268 2.47 9.33 9.41
C TRP A 268 2.33 9.05 10.91
N ILE A 269 3.27 8.35 11.54
CA ILE A 269 3.31 8.17 13.00
C ILE A 269 3.40 9.54 13.69
N ALA A 270 4.28 10.43 13.23
CA ALA A 270 4.39 11.79 13.74
C ALA A 270 3.05 12.55 13.64
N GLN A 271 2.38 12.48 12.49
CA GLN A 271 1.04 13.08 12.33
C GLN A 271 -0.01 12.49 13.27
N CYS A 272 -0.02 11.17 13.48
CA CYS A 272 -0.92 10.51 14.43
C CYS A 272 -0.67 10.94 15.88
N ARG A 273 0.55 11.40 16.18
CA ARG A 273 0.94 11.99 17.48
C ARG A 273 0.74 13.51 17.55
N GLY A 274 0.11 14.11 16.53
CA GLY A 274 -0.19 15.53 16.49
C GLY A 274 1.00 16.42 16.10
N ILE A 275 2.07 15.83 15.55
CA ILE A 275 3.24 16.56 15.05
C ILE A 275 3.03 16.84 13.56
N PRO A 276 2.86 18.10 13.13
CA PRO A 276 2.73 18.43 11.71
C PRO A 276 3.98 18.05 10.92
N VAL A 277 3.79 17.30 9.84
CA VAL A 277 4.86 16.94 8.90
C VAL A 277 4.68 17.71 7.60
N THR A 278 5.73 18.45 7.25
CA THR A 278 5.89 19.25 6.04
C THR A 278 7.16 18.82 5.34
N LEU A 279 7.09 17.76 4.54
CA LEU A 279 8.19 17.29 3.72
C LEU A 279 7.93 17.62 2.25
N LYS A 280 8.78 18.47 1.68
CA LYS A 280 8.78 18.79 0.25
C LYS A 280 10.11 18.36 -0.35
N HIS A 281 10.11 17.28 -1.11
CA HIS A 281 11.33 16.68 -1.63
C HIS A 281 11.10 16.03 -3.01
N PRO A 282 12.07 16.03 -3.95
CA PRO A 282 11.87 15.44 -5.27
C PRO A 282 11.49 13.95 -5.29
N ILE A 283 11.91 13.17 -4.29
CA ILE A 283 11.62 11.72 -4.24
C ILE A 283 10.18 11.38 -3.82
N MET A 284 9.42 12.36 -3.33
CA MET A 284 8.12 12.12 -2.72
C MET A 284 7.16 13.28 -2.96
N ALA A 285 5.91 12.97 -3.34
CA ALA A 285 4.90 14.00 -3.51
C ALA A 285 4.64 14.79 -2.21
N GLU A 286 4.49 16.12 -2.36
CA GLU A 286 4.19 17.05 -1.25
C GLU A 286 2.88 16.68 -0.51
N GLU A 287 1.98 15.97 -1.19
CA GLU A 287 0.66 15.60 -0.67
C GLU A 287 0.62 14.25 0.07
N CYS A 288 1.76 13.56 0.19
CA CYS A 288 1.82 12.24 0.83
C CYS A 288 1.22 12.25 2.24
N PHE A 289 1.52 13.29 3.02
CA PHE A 289 1.01 13.46 4.40
C PHE A 289 -0.27 14.30 4.50
N LYS A 290 -0.96 14.58 3.39
CA LYS A 290 -2.28 15.24 3.42
C LYS A 290 -3.40 14.22 3.53
N LYS A 291 -4.46 14.57 4.27
CA LYS A 291 -5.70 13.80 4.30
C LYS A 291 -6.43 13.96 2.96
N HIS A 292 -6.92 12.86 2.40
CA HIS A 292 -7.66 12.85 1.14
C HIS A 292 -8.99 12.17 1.36
N ARG A 293 -10.04 12.64 0.68
CA ARG A 293 -11.30 11.90 0.66
C ARG A 293 -11.13 10.70 -0.26
N LEU A 294 -10.92 9.53 0.34
CA LEU A 294 -10.76 8.27 -0.37
C LEU A 294 -12.10 7.55 -0.47
N VAL A 295 -12.32 6.90 -1.61
CA VAL A 295 -13.37 5.90 -1.77
C VAL A 295 -12.65 4.57 -1.79
N TYR A 296 -12.92 3.74 -0.78
CA TYR A 296 -12.43 2.37 -0.71
C TYR A 296 -13.50 1.47 -1.31
N PRO A 297 -13.30 0.94 -2.53
CA PRO A 297 -14.27 0.03 -3.10
C PRO A 297 -14.31 -1.26 -2.29
N ASP A 298 -15.49 -1.85 -2.16
CA ASP A 298 -15.65 -3.18 -1.59
C ASP A 298 -14.81 -4.19 -2.38
N LEU A 299 -14.41 -5.28 -1.73
CA LEU A 299 -13.54 -6.34 -2.27
C LEU A 299 -14.17 -7.15 -3.43
N SER A 300 -15.18 -6.60 -4.12
CA SER A 300 -15.85 -7.23 -5.25
C SER A 300 -14.90 -7.55 -6.41
N PHE A 301 -13.72 -6.92 -6.47
CA PHE A 301 -12.68 -7.15 -7.47
C PHE A 301 -11.81 -8.39 -7.20
N LEU A 302 -11.82 -8.94 -5.98
CA LEU A 302 -11.15 -10.22 -5.72
C LEU A 302 -11.89 -11.30 -6.55
N PRO A 303 -11.15 -12.18 -7.26
CA PRO A 303 -11.78 -13.24 -8.04
C PRO A 303 -12.74 -14.05 -7.19
N ASP A 304 -13.86 -14.48 -7.75
CA ASP A 304 -14.89 -15.21 -7.00
C ASP A 304 -14.34 -16.53 -6.43
N GLU A 305 -13.30 -17.09 -7.05
CA GLU A 305 -12.52 -18.23 -6.54
C GLU A 305 -11.89 -17.95 -5.17
N PHE A 306 -11.40 -16.73 -4.94
CA PHE A 306 -10.92 -16.29 -3.63
C PHE A 306 -12.08 -16.10 -2.65
N LYS A 307 -13.22 -15.56 -3.12
CA LYS A 307 -14.43 -15.40 -2.28
C LYS A 307 -15.02 -16.75 -1.84
N VAL A 308 -14.98 -17.76 -2.70
CA VAL A 308 -15.43 -19.13 -2.42
C VAL A 308 -14.52 -19.82 -1.40
N LEU A 309 -13.20 -19.63 -1.49
CA LEU A 309 -12.26 -20.09 -0.47
C LEU A 309 -12.53 -19.43 0.90
N ILE A 310 -12.95 -18.16 0.91
CA ILE A 310 -13.34 -17.40 2.11
C ILE A 310 -14.67 -17.89 2.68
N SER A 311 -15.68 -18.18 1.84
CA SER A 311 -17.00 -18.62 2.29
C SER A 311 -17.05 -20.06 2.77
N ASN A 312 -16.17 -20.93 2.24
CA ASN A 312 -16.07 -22.34 2.69
C ASN A 312 -15.28 -22.49 4.00
N ALA A 313 -14.72 -21.39 4.51
CA ALA A 313 -14.04 -21.33 5.79
C ALA A 313 -14.90 -20.66 6.89
N MET A 314 -16.16 -20.31 6.58
CA MET A 314 -17.21 -19.96 7.54
C MET A 314 -17.99 -21.21 7.95
#